data_AF-A0A7R8P8B7-F1
#
_entry.id   AF-A0A7R8P8B7-F1
#
_cell.length_a   1.000
_cell.length_b   1.000
_cell.length_c   1.000
_cell.angle_alpha   90.00
_cell.angle_beta   90.00
_cell.angle_gamma   90.00
#
_symmetry.space_group_name_H-M   'P 1'
#
loop_
_entity.id
_entity.type
_entity.pdbx_description
1 polymer ?
#
loop_
_entity_poly.entity_id
_entity_poly.type
_entity_poly.pdbx_seq_one_letter_code
_entity_poly.pdbx_strand_id
1 'polypeptide(L)'
;MAVPPAPTRRRALTVTLATAAAVIAAPAGVAAASPVAASPATVGRPSRLRPLRHAHAHNDYLHPRPLHDALAHGFTSVEADIFLVDGELLVAHDPAGLDPSRTLAGLYLEPLRALVRAGHGSVHPHHRRPLQLLIDIKADGVAAYRELDRQLTRYGSLFTRYHHGRVRRGAVTAVISGDRAARAPMEIQRTRLAFCDGRLDDLGTASPASFTPLISANWTQTFGWLGAGPFPRAERDRLRTLVLAAHREGRRIRFWATPDLPGPERKAVWSELLAAGVDHLNTDDLAGLERFLRARTGVAPTP
;
A
#
# COMPACT_ATOMS: atom_id res chain seq x y z
N MET A 1 -5.82 51.35 21.63
CA MET A 1 -5.75 50.02 22.27
C MET A 1 -4.78 49.19 21.44
N ALA A 2 -3.50 49.22 21.82
CA ALA A 2 -2.38 48.69 21.03
C ALA A 2 -1.96 47.34 21.61
N VAL A 3 -1.82 46.32 20.75
CA VAL A 3 -1.34 44.99 21.10
C VAL A 3 0.12 44.88 20.66
N PRO A 4 1.09 44.58 21.55
CA PRO A 4 2.48 44.40 21.15
C PRO A 4 2.74 42.97 20.62
N PRO A 5 3.74 42.77 19.74
CA PRO A 5 4.08 41.47 19.18
C PRO A 5 4.97 40.63 20.13
N ALA A 6 4.79 39.31 20.10
CA ALA A 6 5.62 38.35 20.82
C ALA A 6 6.96 38.06 20.10
N PRO A 7 8.06 37.80 20.84
CA PRO A 7 9.41 37.73 20.28
C PRO A 7 9.76 36.37 19.66
N THR A 8 10.41 36.41 18.49
CA THR A 8 11.09 35.28 17.84
C THR A 8 12.43 34.98 18.54
N ARG A 9 12.62 33.74 19.00
CA ARG A 9 13.93 33.25 19.48
C ARG A 9 14.62 32.44 18.37
N ARG A 10 15.56 33.07 17.67
CA ARG A 10 16.62 32.38 16.91
C ARG A 10 17.62 31.80 17.91
N ARG A 11 17.86 30.49 17.90
CA ARG A 11 19.03 29.88 18.55
C ARG A 11 20.11 29.65 17.49
N ALA A 12 21.28 30.23 17.72
CA ALA A 12 22.51 29.98 16.99
C ALA A 12 23.07 28.60 17.37
N LEU A 13 23.47 27.82 16.37
CA LEU A 13 24.24 26.58 16.53
C LEU A 13 25.71 26.89 16.27
N THR A 14 26.53 26.75 17.30
CA THR A 14 27.99 26.85 17.23
C THR A 14 28.53 25.48 16.82
N VAL A 15 29.15 25.39 15.64
CA VAL A 15 29.88 24.21 15.17
C VAL A 15 31.34 24.37 15.61
N THR A 16 31.89 23.36 16.30
CA THR A 16 33.33 23.24 16.56
C THR A 16 33.88 22.04 15.80
N LEU A 17 34.77 22.33 14.83
CA LEU A 17 35.65 21.36 14.18
C LEU A 17 36.79 21.00 15.15
N ALA A 18 37.15 19.71 15.21
CA ALA A 18 38.45 19.29 15.71
C ALA A 18 39.08 18.28 14.74
N THR A 19 40.30 18.60 14.32
CA THR A 19 41.12 17.94 13.31
C THR A 19 41.98 16.79 13.87
N ALA A 20 42.35 15.92 12.93
CA ALA A 20 43.19 14.71 12.93
C ALA A 20 44.42 14.61 13.87
N ALA A 21 44.79 13.37 14.16
CA ALA A 21 46.19 12.94 14.28
C ALA A 21 46.38 11.53 13.68
N ALA A 22 47.30 11.43 12.73
CA ALA A 22 47.79 10.19 12.12
C ALA A 22 49.00 9.65 12.91
N VAL A 23 49.12 8.33 13.01
CA VAL A 23 50.36 7.66 13.45
C VAL A 23 50.73 6.61 12.41
N ILE A 24 51.95 6.73 11.90
CA ILE A 24 52.62 5.81 10.98
C ILE A 24 53.42 4.81 11.82
N ALA A 25 53.29 3.51 11.54
CA ALA A 25 54.25 2.48 11.96
C ALA A 25 54.50 1.51 10.80
N ALA A 26 55.79 1.22 10.55
CA ALA A 26 56.35 0.49 9.42
C ALA A 26 56.37 -1.05 9.65
N PRO A 27 56.73 -1.87 8.64
CA PRO A 27 56.19 -3.21 8.44
C PRO A 27 57.03 -4.34 9.04
N ALA A 28 56.41 -5.47 9.35
CA ALA A 28 57.09 -6.73 9.62
C ALA A 28 56.33 -7.93 9.05
N GLY A 29 57.04 -8.75 8.25
CA GLY A 29 56.77 -10.18 8.07
C GLY A 29 55.70 -10.58 7.05
N VAL A 30 56.13 -10.82 5.80
CA VAL A 30 55.37 -11.60 4.83
C VAL A 30 55.51 -13.09 5.18
N ALA A 31 54.42 -13.73 5.57
CA ALA A 31 54.27 -15.18 5.51
C ALA A 31 53.28 -15.51 4.39
N ALA A 32 53.78 -16.10 3.32
CA ALA A 32 52.98 -16.54 2.18
C ALA A 32 52.08 -17.71 2.59
N ALA A 33 50.78 -17.46 2.72
CA ALA A 33 49.76 -18.49 2.78
C ALA A 33 49.19 -18.71 1.37
N SER A 34 49.29 -19.94 0.87
CA SER A 34 48.74 -20.36 -0.42
C SER A 34 47.23 -20.07 -0.50
N PRO A 35 46.71 -19.56 -1.64
CA PRO A 35 45.28 -19.38 -1.80
C PRO A 35 44.62 -20.75 -1.95
N VAL A 36 43.89 -21.18 -0.92
CA VAL A 36 42.89 -22.24 -1.08
C VAL A 36 41.80 -21.67 -1.97
N ALA A 37 41.66 -22.24 -3.16
CA ALA A 37 40.61 -21.89 -4.11
C ALA A 37 39.25 -22.07 -3.43
N ALA A 38 38.63 -20.95 -3.04
CA ALA A 38 37.24 -20.94 -2.65
C ALA A 38 36.41 -21.36 -3.86
N SER A 39 35.77 -22.53 -3.76
CA SER A 39 34.74 -22.93 -4.73
C SER A 39 33.73 -21.79 -4.85
N PRO A 40 33.34 -21.37 -6.06
CA PRO A 40 32.34 -20.33 -6.20
C PRO A 40 31.07 -20.83 -5.52
N ALA A 41 30.70 -20.16 -4.42
CA ALA A 41 29.40 -20.33 -3.81
C ALA A 41 28.39 -20.16 -4.93
N THR A 42 27.62 -21.21 -5.20
CA THR A 42 26.50 -21.19 -6.11
C THR A 42 25.66 -19.99 -5.70
N VAL A 43 25.72 -18.90 -6.48
CA VAL A 43 24.85 -17.75 -6.27
C VAL A 43 23.46 -18.31 -6.47
N GLY A 44 22.79 -18.62 -5.35
CA GLY A 44 21.43 -19.07 -5.35
C GLY A 44 20.65 -18.08 -6.17
N ARG A 45 20.06 -18.56 -7.26
CA ARG A 45 19.14 -17.81 -8.11
C ARG A 45 18.27 -16.95 -7.19
N PRO A 46 18.24 -15.61 -7.34
CA PRO A 46 17.56 -14.74 -6.38
C PRO A 46 16.19 -15.33 -6.14
N SER A 47 15.90 -15.65 -4.87
CA SER A 47 14.65 -16.30 -4.50
C SER A 47 13.53 -15.49 -5.13
N ARG A 48 12.82 -16.10 -6.07
CA ARG A 48 11.75 -15.42 -6.81
C ARG A 48 10.76 -14.88 -5.77
N LEU A 49 10.77 -13.58 -5.51
CA LEU A 49 9.90 -12.95 -4.52
C LEU A 49 8.46 -13.26 -4.93
N ARG A 50 7.83 -14.18 -4.20
CA ARG A 50 6.45 -14.59 -4.46
C ARG A 50 5.53 -13.48 -3.95
N PRO A 51 4.64 -12.93 -4.79
CA PRO A 51 3.69 -11.93 -4.35
C PRO A 51 2.76 -12.46 -3.26
N LEU A 52 2.55 -11.64 -2.24
CA LEU A 52 1.71 -11.89 -1.10
C LEU A 52 0.33 -11.33 -1.39
N ARG A 53 -0.54 -12.16 -1.98
CA ARG A 53 -1.88 -11.77 -2.47
C ARG A 53 -2.77 -11.03 -1.45
N HIS A 54 -2.49 -11.22 -0.16
CA HIS A 54 -3.24 -10.64 0.95
C HIS A 54 -2.59 -9.41 1.56
N ALA A 55 -1.41 -8.99 1.11
CA ALA A 55 -0.68 -7.90 1.74
C ALA A 55 -1.06 -6.55 1.14
N HIS A 56 -1.43 -5.61 2.00
CA HIS A 56 -1.70 -4.22 1.65
C HIS A 56 -0.86 -3.27 2.51
N ALA A 57 -0.06 -2.44 1.84
CA ALA A 57 0.82 -1.45 2.46
C ALA A 57 -0.01 -0.21 2.71
N HIS A 58 -0.45 -0.07 3.95
CA HIS A 58 -1.16 1.11 4.42
C HIS A 58 -0.16 2.23 4.62
N ASN A 59 -0.57 3.45 4.30
CA ASN A 59 0.30 4.62 4.34
C ASN A 59 1.66 4.40 3.64
N ASP A 60 1.68 3.70 2.50
CA ASP A 60 2.93 3.27 1.82
C ASP A 60 3.88 4.46 1.54
N TYR A 61 3.31 5.64 1.34
CA TYR A 61 4.04 6.88 1.14
C TYR A 61 4.87 7.34 2.36
N LEU A 62 4.63 6.82 3.55
CA LEU A 62 5.45 7.10 4.74
C LEU A 62 6.75 6.29 4.78
N HIS A 63 6.90 5.27 3.91
CA HIS A 63 8.13 4.51 3.82
C HIS A 63 9.27 5.28 3.12
N PRO A 64 10.54 4.95 3.40
CA PRO A 64 11.69 5.61 2.77
C PRO A 64 11.68 5.56 1.24
N ARG A 65 11.24 4.44 0.65
CA ARG A 65 11.05 4.30 -0.80
C ARG A 65 9.62 3.83 -1.08
N PRO A 66 8.66 4.76 -1.18
CA PRO A 66 7.27 4.44 -1.53
C PRO A 66 7.22 3.58 -2.79
N LEU A 67 6.21 2.71 -2.85
CA LEU A 67 6.03 1.62 -3.80
C LEU A 67 7.12 0.54 -3.74
N HIS A 68 8.39 0.91 -3.80
CA HIS A 68 9.50 -0.01 -3.95
C HIS A 68 9.70 -0.90 -2.72
N ASP A 69 9.59 -0.34 -1.51
CA ASP A 69 9.74 -1.11 -0.28
C ASP A 69 8.60 -2.15 -0.15
N ALA A 70 7.34 -1.75 -0.38
CA ALA A 70 6.21 -2.68 -0.40
C ALA A 70 6.38 -3.81 -1.44
N LEU A 71 6.79 -3.47 -2.66
CA LEU A 71 7.04 -4.47 -3.71
C LEU A 71 8.20 -5.41 -3.36
N ALA A 72 9.25 -4.92 -2.70
CA ALA A 72 10.37 -5.73 -2.22
C ALA A 72 9.93 -6.75 -1.15
N HIS A 73 8.94 -6.40 -0.33
CA HIS A 73 8.27 -7.32 0.60
C HIS A 73 7.20 -8.22 -0.08
N GLY A 74 6.98 -8.05 -1.38
CA GLY A 74 6.05 -8.84 -2.19
C GLY A 74 4.59 -8.39 -2.10
N PHE A 75 4.31 -7.18 -1.60
CA PHE A 75 2.94 -6.68 -1.46
C PHE A 75 2.27 -6.51 -2.82
N THR A 76 0.96 -6.82 -2.87
CA THR A 76 0.15 -6.71 -4.10
C THR A 76 -0.88 -5.57 -4.06
N SER A 77 -0.80 -4.74 -3.02
CA SER A 77 -1.68 -3.58 -2.84
C SER A 77 -0.93 -2.51 -2.04
N VAL A 78 -1.01 -1.25 -2.46
CA VAL A 78 -0.40 -0.09 -1.78
C VAL A 78 -1.41 1.06 -1.68
N GLU A 79 -1.22 1.97 -0.73
CA GLU A 79 -2.08 3.13 -0.48
C GLU A 79 -1.34 4.46 -0.65
N ALA A 80 -1.97 5.41 -1.33
CA ALA A 80 -1.50 6.78 -1.49
C ALA A 80 -2.59 7.77 -1.04
N ASP A 81 -2.30 8.55 0.00
CA ASP A 81 -3.14 9.67 0.43
C ASP A 81 -2.83 10.90 -0.41
N ILE A 82 -3.85 11.51 -1.03
CA ILE A 82 -3.64 12.64 -1.94
C ILE A 82 -4.46 13.89 -1.59
N PHE A 83 -3.83 15.03 -1.85
CA PHE A 83 -4.44 16.36 -1.85
C PHE A 83 -4.29 16.99 -3.24
N LEU A 84 -5.30 17.73 -3.68
CA LEU A 84 -5.19 18.61 -4.84
C LEU A 84 -4.69 19.98 -4.37
N VAL A 85 -3.52 20.39 -4.87
CA VAL A 85 -2.91 21.69 -4.54
C VAL A 85 -2.41 22.33 -5.83
N ASP A 86 -2.91 23.53 -6.14
CA ASP A 86 -2.51 24.32 -7.32
C ASP A 86 -2.51 23.54 -8.66
N GLY A 87 -3.46 22.60 -8.81
CA GLY A 87 -3.62 21.79 -10.01
C GLY A 87 -2.74 20.53 -10.08
N GLU A 88 -2.00 20.21 -9.00
CA GLU A 88 -1.19 19.00 -8.87
C GLU A 88 -1.70 18.11 -7.72
N LEU A 89 -1.47 16.79 -7.82
CA LEU A 89 -1.81 15.81 -6.78
C LEU A 89 -0.58 15.52 -5.92
N LEU A 90 -0.56 16.10 -4.73
CA LEU A 90 0.49 15.89 -3.73
C LEU A 90 0.12 14.74 -2.80
N VAL A 91 1.13 13.98 -2.36
CA VAL A 91 0.97 12.82 -1.50
C VAL A 91 1.35 13.17 -0.06
N ALA A 92 0.37 13.18 0.83
CA ALA A 92 0.55 13.41 2.26
C ALA A 92 -0.66 12.87 3.04
N HIS A 93 -0.46 12.55 4.32
CA HIS A 93 -1.57 12.15 5.20
C HIS A 93 -2.45 13.35 5.58
N ASP A 94 -1.79 14.46 5.92
CA ASP A 94 -2.39 15.70 6.36
C ASP A 94 -1.75 16.91 5.66
N PRO A 95 -2.39 18.10 5.69
CA PRO A 95 -1.88 19.28 5.02
C PRO A 95 -0.50 19.76 5.51
N ALA A 96 -0.10 19.47 6.76
CA ALA A 96 1.19 19.90 7.28
C ALA A 96 2.36 19.08 6.69
N GLY A 97 2.07 17.88 6.18
CA GLY A 97 3.02 17.02 5.47
C GLY A 97 3.15 17.30 3.97
N LEU A 98 2.48 18.32 3.43
CA LEU A 98 2.53 18.63 2.00
C LEU A 98 3.93 19.09 1.58
N ASP A 99 4.47 18.41 0.56
CA ASP A 99 5.74 18.71 -0.09
C ASP A 99 5.50 18.77 -1.60
N PRO A 100 5.77 19.91 -2.27
CA PRO A 100 5.58 20.03 -3.72
C PRO A 100 6.39 19.03 -4.57
N SER A 101 7.47 18.46 -4.02
CA SER A 101 8.26 17.43 -4.71
C SER A 101 7.63 16.02 -4.63
N ARG A 102 6.70 15.80 -3.70
CA ARG A 102 6.07 14.50 -3.44
C ARG A 102 4.73 14.37 -4.16
N THR A 103 4.78 14.28 -5.47
CA THR A 103 3.58 14.12 -6.31
C THR A 103 3.15 12.66 -6.45
N LEU A 104 1.86 12.42 -6.71
CA LEU A 104 1.35 11.08 -7.04
C LEU A 104 2.05 10.51 -8.28
N ALA A 105 2.31 11.37 -9.27
CA ALA A 105 3.01 10.99 -10.49
C ALA A 105 4.43 10.48 -10.21
N GLY A 106 5.22 11.25 -9.43
CA GLY A 106 6.61 10.92 -9.12
C GLY A 106 6.77 9.72 -8.19
N LEU A 107 5.91 9.58 -7.18
CA LEU A 107 6.01 8.49 -6.21
C LEU A 107 5.40 7.17 -6.71
N TYR A 108 4.38 7.21 -7.56
CA TYR A 108 3.63 6.00 -7.94
C TYR A 108 3.51 5.79 -9.45
N LEU A 109 3.01 6.79 -10.22
CA LEU A 109 2.62 6.55 -11.62
C LEU A 109 3.84 6.30 -12.53
N GLU A 110 4.89 7.10 -12.41
CA GLU A 110 6.12 6.96 -13.19
C GLU A 110 6.89 5.68 -12.81
N PRO A 111 7.14 5.38 -11.52
CA PRO A 111 7.74 4.12 -11.10
C PRO A 111 6.97 2.89 -11.58
N LEU A 112 5.64 2.89 -11.46
CA LEU A 112 4.80 1.78 -11.93
C LEU A 112 4.92 1.58 -13.45
N ARG A 113 4.92 2.67 -14.22
CA ARG A 113 5.12 2.59 -15.68
C ARG A 113 6.49 1.98 -16.00
N ALA A 114 7.55 2.37 -15.30
CA ALA A 114 8.89 1.81 -15.50
C ALA A 114 8.93 0.31 -15.16
N LEU A 115 8.38 -0.08 -14.00
CA LEU A 115 8.31 -1.48 -13.56
C LEU A 115 7.53 -2.35 -14.53
N VAL A 116 6.37 -1.88 -15.00
CA VAL A 116 5.53 -2.64 -15.94
C VAL A 116 6.18 -2.80 -17.31
N ARG A 117 6.92 -1.79 -17.79
CA ARG A 117 7.72 -1.90 -19.01
C ARG A 117 8.82 -2.96 -18.85
N ALA A 118 9.57 -2.92 -17.75
CA ALA A 118 10.62 -3.90 -17.46
C ALA A 118 10.05 -5.32 -17.23
N GLY A 119 8.86 -5.43 -16.63
CA GLY A 119 8.17 -6.68 -16.33
C GLY A 119 7.26 -7.20 -17.44
N HIS A 120 7.42 -6.72 -18.68
CA HIS A 120 6.63 -7.13 -19.86
C HIS A 120 5.11 -7.11 -19.65
N GLY A 121 4.61 -6.02 -19.08
CA GLY A 121 3.17 -5.82 -18.84
C GLY A 121 2.68 -6.25 -17.46
N SER A 122 3.58 -6.60 -16.53
CA SER A 122 3.22 -6.90 -15.14
C SER A 122 4.11 -6.14 -14.15
N VAL A 123 3.52 -5.74 -13.02
CA VAL A 123 4.28 -5.23 -11.85
C VAL A 123 5.07 -6.35 -11.20
N HIS A 124 4.43 -7.52 -11.07
CA HIS A 124 5.02 -8.70 -10.45
C HIS A 124 5.28 -9.77 -11.52
N PRO A 125 6.54 -10.11 -11.81
CA PRO A 125 6.87 -11.16 -12.78
C PRO A 125 6.15 -12.47 -12.45
N HIS A 126 5.54 -13.09 -13.47
CA HIS A 126 4.79 -14.36 -13.36
C HIS A 126 3.56 -14.34 -12.45
N HIS A 127 3.12 -13.17 -11.99
CA HIS A 127 1.85 -12.99 -11.30
C HIS A 127 0.89 -12.21 -12.19
N ARG A 128 -0.25 -12.81 -12.50
CA ARG A 128 -1.20 -12.27 -13.48
C ARG A 128 -2.23 -11.30 -12.89
N ARG A 129 -2.28 -11.12 -11.56
CA ARG A 129 -3.20 -10.16 -10.95
C ARG A 129 -2.58 -8.77 -10.96
N PRO A 130 -3.37 -7.72 -11.26
CA PRO A 130 -2.89 -6.36 -11.18
C PRO A 130 -2.52 -6.01 -9.74
N LEU A 131 -1.51 -5.15 -9.59
CA LEU A 131 -1.28 -4.42 -8.34
C LEU A 131 -2.49 -3.52 -8.07
N GLN A 132 -2.99 -3.49 -6.84
CA GLN A 132 -3.93 -2.45 -6.45
C GLN A 132 -3.17 -1.19 -6.00
N LEU A 133 -3.51 -0.06 -6.59
CA LEU A 133 -3.16 1.26 -6.07
C LEU A 133 -4.43 1.85 -5.46
N LEU A 134 -4.55 1.82 -4.14
CA LEU A 134 -5.62 2.52 -3.44
C LEU A 134 -5.22 3.99 -3.33
N ILE A 135 -6.08 4.89 -3.78
CA ILE A 135 -5.85 6.33 -3.79
C ILE A 135 -6.90 6.97 -2.89
N ASP A 136 -6.49 7.42 -1.72
CA ASP A 136 -7.38 8.02 -0.73
C ASP A 136 -7.37 9.55 -0.90
N ILE A 137 -8.48 10.10 -1.36
CA ILE A 137 -8.60 11.54 -1.58
C ILE A 137 -8.97 12.21 -0.26
N LYS A 138 -8.08 13.07 0.25
CA LYS A 138 -8.27 13.69 1.57
C LYS A 138 -9.17 14.93 1.58
N ALA A 139 -9.30 15.61 0.46
CA ALA A 139 -10.11 16.81 0.33
C ALA A 139 -10.56 17.06 -1.12
N ASP A 140 -11.61 17.87 -1.27
CA ASP A 140 -12.14 18.35 -2.56
C ASP A 140 -12.40 17.23 -3.57
N GLY A 141 -13.11 16.18 -3.13
CA GLY A 141 -13.28 14.91 -3.85
C GLY A 141 -13.61 15.03 -5.34
N VAL A 142 -14.49 15.95 -5.71
CA VAL A 142 -14.85 16.18 -7.12
C VAL A 142 -13.68 16.74 -7.94
N ALA A 143 -12.99 17.76 -7.43
CA ALA A 143 -11.91 18.43 -8.13
C ALA A 143 -10.67 17.52 -8.19
N ALA A 144 -10.29 16.93 -7.05
CA ALA A 144 -9.19 15.99 -6.94
C ALA A 144 -9.37 14.78 -7.86
N TYR A 145 -10.59 14.21 -7.92
CA TYR A 145 -10.86 13.10 -8.84
C TYR A 145 -10.72 13.50 -10.32
N ARG A 146 -11.21 14.68 -10.72
CA ARG A 146 -11.08 15.13 -12.12
C ARG A 146 -9.62 15.29 -12.53
N GLU A 147 -8.80 15.85 -11.64
CA GLU A 147 -7.36 15.95 -11.88
C GLU A 147 -6.72 14.55 -11.92
N LEU A 148 -7.12 13.64 -11.01
CA LEU A 148 -6.64 12.26 -11.01
C LEU A 148 -6.98 11.54 -12.32
N ASP A 149 -8.22 11.62 -12.80
CA ASP A 149 -8.63 11.03 -14.08
C ASP A 149 -7.79 11.56 -15.26
N ARG A 150 -7.49 12.86 -15.25
CA ARG A 150 -6.60 13.50 -16.23
C ARG A 150 -5.19 12.93 -16.16
N GLN A 151 -4.63 12.75 -14.96
CA GLN A 151 -3.31 12.13 -14.80
C GLN A 151 -3.31 10.67 -15.23
N LEU A 152 -4.25 9.84 -14.74
CA LEU A 152 -4.34 8.42 -15.09
C LEU A 152 -4.48 8.21 -16.60
N THR A 153 -5.18 9.10 -17.31
CA THR A 153 -5.30 9.05 -18.78
C THR A 153 -3.95 9.13 -19.49
N ARG A 154 -3.00 9.93 -18.99
CA ARG A 154 -1.61 10.00 -19.52
C ARG A 154 -0.84 8.68 -19.35
N TYR A 155 -1.29 7.83 -18.42
CA TYR A 155 -0.76 6.50 -18.13
C TYR A 155 -1.73 5.38 -18.57
N GLY A 156 -2.67 5.66 -19.48
CA GLY A 156 -3.84 4.82 -19.70
C GLY A 156 -3.62 3.37 -20.17
N SER A 157 -2.40 3.00 -20.58
CA SER A 157 -2.02 1.61 -20.89
C SER A 157 -1.65 0.79 -19.64
N LEU A 158 -1.36 1.45 -18.52
CA LEU A 158 -1.00 0.83 -17.24
C LEU A 158 -2.23 0.24 -16.53
N PHE A 159 -3.35 0.96 -16.61
CA PHE A 159 -4.49 0.75 -15.71
C PHE A 159 -5.55 -0.21 -16.25
N THR A 160 -6.15 -0.97 -15.34
CA THR A 160 -7.43 -1.64 -15.55
C THR A 160 -8.47 -0.59 -15.94
N ARG A 161 -9.19 -0.86 -17.02
CA ARG A 161 -10.11 0.08 -17.64
C ARG A 161 -11.52 -0.46 -17.61
N TYR A 162 -12.46 0.37 -17.21
CA TYR A 162 -13.86 0.17 -17.54
C TYR A 162 -14.19 0.93 -18.82
N HIS A 163 -14.93 0.30 -19.73
CA HIS A 163 -15.40 0.89 -20.98
C HIS A 163 -16.76 0.28 -21.34
N HIS A 164 -17.82 1.09 -21.28
CA HIS A 164 -19.19 0.73 -21.69
C HIS A 164 -19.65 -0.64 -21.15
N GLY A 165 -19.63 -0.80 -19.82
CA GLY A 165 -20.08 -2.02 -19.14
C GLY A 165 -19.03 -3.13 -19.03
N ARG A 166 -17.88 -3.01 -19.71
CA ARG A 166 -16.83 -4.04 -19.72
C ARG A 166 -15.61 -3.59 -18.95
N VAL A 167 -15.02 -4.51 -18.18
CA VAL A 167 -13.74 -4.29 -17.48
C VAL A 167 -12.62 -5.05 -18.19
N ARG A 168 -11.60 -4.33 -18.65
CA ARG A 168 -10.37 -4.88 -19.22
C ARG A 168 -9.23 -4.68 -18.23
N ARG A 169 -8.63 -5.78 -17.76
CA ARG A 169 -7.53 -5.76 -16.80
C ARG A 169 -6.27 -5.13 -17.41
N GLY A 170 -5.63 -4.25 -16.63
CA GLY A 170 -4.28 -3.74 -16.87
C GLY A 170 -3.29 -4.36 -15.88
N ALA A 171 -2.12 -3.74 -15.75
CA ALA A 171 -1.11 -4.15 -14.77
C ALA A 171 -1.39 -3.57 -13.37
N VAL A 172 -2.14 -2.48 -13.30
CA VAL A 172 -2.53 -1.79 -12.06
C VAL A 172 -4.03 -1.54 -12.05
N THR A 173 -4.68 -1.70 -10.90
CA THR A 173 -6.07 -1.27 -10.68
C THR A 173 -6.08 -0.13 -9.69
N ALA A 174 -6.43 1.07 -10.16
CA ALA A 174 -6.65 2.24 -9.29
C ALA A 174 -8.02 2.13 -8.61
N VAL A 175 -8.05 2.25 -7.29
CA VAL A 175 -9.28 2.21 -6.48
C VAL A 175 -9.34 3.46 -5.60
N ILE A 176 -10.37 4.28 -5.76
CA ILE A 176 -10.53 5.59 -5.13
C ILE A 176 -11.25 5.44 -3.79
N SER A 177 -10.60 5.83 -2.71
CA SER A 177 -11.16 5.93 -1.36
C SER A 177 -11.14 7.39 -0.86
N GLY A 178 -11.31 7.61 0.44
CA GLY A 178 -11.40 8.94 1.04
C GLY A 178 -12.73 9.63 0.75
N ASP A 179 -12.66 10.90 0.34
CA ASP A 179 -13.81 11.78 0.09
C ASP A 179 -14.80 11.19 -0.92
N ARG A 180 -16.02 10.93 -0.43
CA ARG A 180 -17.10 10.29 -1.20
C ARG A 180 -17.64 11.18 -2.32
N ALA A 181 -17.39 12.48 -2.31
CA ALA A 181 -17.79 13.38 -3.39
C ALA A 181 -17.12 13.00 -4.73
N ALA A 182 -15.97 12.31 -4.71
CA ALA A 182 -15.32 11.75 -5.89
C ALA A 182 -16.21 10.75 -6.66
N ARG A 183 -17.18 10.11 -5.99
CA ARG A 183 -18.04 9.09 -6.59
C ARG A 183 -18.92 9.65 -7.71
N ALA A 184 -19.50 10.84 -7.52
CA ALA A 184 -20.44 11.42 -8.48
C ALA A 184 -19.83 11.62 -9.90
N PRO A 185 -18.64 12.23 -10.07
CA PRO A 185 -18.02 12.30 -11.40
C PRO A 185 -17.61 10.93 -11.96
N MET A 186 -17.31 9.93 -11.12
CA MET A 186 -16.98 8.57 -11.58
C MET A 186 -18.19 7.83 -12.18
N GLU A 187 -19.38 8.00 -11.59
CA GLU A 187 -20.60 7.26 -11.99
C GLU A 187 -21.06 7.62 -13.40
N ILE A 188 -20.90 8.88 -13.80
CA ILE A 188 -21.29 9.36 -15.13
C ILE A 188 -20.30 8.99 -16.24
N GLN A 189 -19.10 8.49 -15.89
CA GLN A 189 -18.08 8.12 -16.87
C GLN A 189 -18.40 6.80 -17.55
N ARG A 190 -18.58 6.85 -18.88
CA ARG A 190 -18.70 5.65 -19.73
C ARG A 190 -17.38 4.91 -19.93
N THR A 191 -16.27 5.62 -19.77
CA THR A 191 -14.90 5.08 -19.76
C THR A 191 -14.16 5.66 -18.58
N ARG A 192 -13.53 4.82 -17.76
CA ARG A 192 -12.75 5.23 -16.58
C ARG A 192 -11.56 4.30 -16.36
N LEU A 193 -10.49 4.85 -15.79
CA LEU A 193 -9.28 4.11 -15.41
C LEU A 193 -9.19 3.83 -13.91
N ALA A 194 -10.17 4.32 -13.15
CA ALA A 194 -10.29 4.11 -11.72
C ALA A 194 -11.63 3.47 -11.36
N PHE A 195 -11.66 2.84 -10.20
CA PHE A 195 -12.82 2.20 -9.61
C PHE A 195 -13.05 2.77 -8.21
N CYS A 196 -14.26 2.65 -7.67
CA CYS A 196 -14.59 3.22 -6.36
C CYS A 196 -14.35 2.18 -5.24
N ASP A 197 -13.81 2.60 -4.12
CA ASP A 197 -13.85 1.86 -2.86
C ASP A 197 -15.25 1.99 -2.25
N GLY A 198 -15.95 0.88 -2.08
CA GLY A 198 -17.26 0.84 -1.44
C GLY A 198 -17.17 0.73 0.09
N ARG A 199 -18.32 0.87 0.73
CA ARG A 199 -18.53 0.72 2.19
C ARG A 199 -19.49 -0.44 2.46
N LEU A 200 -19.65 -0.85 3.72
CA LEU A 200 -20.48 -2.03 4.05
C LEU A 200 -21.95 -1.87 3.62
N ASP A 201 -22.46 -0.64 3.61
CA ASP A 201 -23.79 -0.26 3.11
C ASP A 201 -23.92 -0.32 1.58
N ASP A 202 -22.81 -0.41 0.83
CA ASP A 202 -22.86 -0.68 -0.61
C ASP A 202 -23.17 -2.17 -0.91
N LEU A 203 -23.07 -3.08 0.08
CA LEU A 203 -23.45 -4.50 -0.07
C LEU A 203 -24.98 -4.63 -0.17
N GLY A 204 -25.45 -5.49 -1.07
CA GLY A 204 -26.87 -5.69 -1.35
C GLY A 204 -27.53 -4.57 -2.17
N THR A 205 -26.76 -3.57 -2.61
CA THR A 205 -27.25 -2.45 -3.44
C THR A 205 -27.07 -2.71 -4.94
N ALA A 206 -27.62 -1.82 -5.78
CA ALA A 206 -27.47 -1.88 -7.24
C ALA A 206 -26.06 -1.49 -7.73
N SER A 207 -25.14 -1.06 -6.86
CA SER A 207 -23.77 -0.72 -7.25
C SER A 207 -23.05 -1.99 -7.77
N PRO A 208 -22.53 -2.04 -9.00
CA PRO A 208 -21.91 -3.25 -9.52
C PRO A 208 -20.45 -3.38 -9.08
N ALA A 209 -19.90 -4.59 -9.00
CA ALA A 209 -18.46 -4.82 -8.77
C ALA A 209 -17.56 -4.20 -9.85
N SER A 210 -18.11 -3.94 -11.05
CA SER A 210 -17.43 -3.20 -12.12
C SER A 210 -17.27 -1.70 -11.80
N PHE A 211 -17.95 -1.18 -10.78
CA PHE A 211 -17.79 0.16 -10.23
C PHE A 211 -17.11 0.11 -8.86
N THR A 212 -17.59 -0.75 -7.96
CA THR A 212 -17.10 -0.94 -6.58
C THR A 212 -16.46 -2.32 -6.37
N PRO A 213 -15.26 -2.59 -6.89
CA PRO A 213 -14.60 -3.91 -6.81
C PRO A 213 -14.00 -4.22 -5.42
N LEU A 214 -14.00 -3.25 -4.51
CA LEU A 214 -13.47 -3.34 -3.16
C LEU A 214 -14.50 -2.76 -2.19
N ILE A 215 -14.68 -3.40 -1.04
CA ILE A 215 -15.40 -2.89 0.11
C ILE A 215 -14.40 -2.72 1.24
N SER A 216 -14.31 -1.51 1.80
CA SER A 216 -13.45 -1.22 2.93
C SER A 216 -14.27 -0.78 4.14
N ALA A 217 -13.98 -1.38 5.29
CA ALA A 217 -14.65 -1.08 6.55
C ALA A 217 -13.65 -0.79 7.66
N ASN A 218 -14.03 0.09 8.59
CA ASN A 218 -13.27 0.34 9.79
C ASN A 218 -13.49 -0.80 10.78
N TRP A 219 -12.42 -1.47 11.22
CA TRP A 219 -12.48 -2.60 12.14
C TRP A 219 -13.12 -2.22 13.47
N THR A 220 -12.65 -1.15 14.13
CA THR A 220 -13.12 -0.75 15.47
C THR A 220 -14.53 -0.17 15.49
N GLN A 221 -15.07 0.23 14.33
CA GLN A 221 -16.48 0.59 14.17
C GLN A 221 -17.37 -0.63 13.87
N THR A 222 -16.78 -1.75 13.45
CA THR A 222 -17.52 -2.97 13.06
C THR A 222 -17.48 -4.05 14.15
N PHE A 223 -16.37 -4.14 14.88
CA PHE A 223 -16.03 -5.20 15.83
C PHE A 223 -15.45 -4.60 17.12
N GLY A 224 -15.76 -5.22 18.26
CA GLY A 224 -15.19 -4.84 19.56
C GLY A 224 -13.89 -5.59 19.87
N TRP A 225 -13.64 -6.72 19.22
CA TRP A 225 -12.47 -7.54 19.48
C TRP A 225 -11.19 -6.97 18.86
N LEU A 226 -10.17 -6.75 19.69
CA LEU A 226 -8.87 -6.20 19.28
C LEU A 226 -7.74 -7.24 19.30
N GLY A 227 -8.06 -8.53 19.26
CA GLY A 227 -7.04 -9.60 19.23
C GLY A 227 -6.70 -10.24 20.58
N ALA A 228 -7.22 -9.69 21.69
CA ALA A 228 -7.00 -10.23 23.03
C ALA A 228 -8.05 -11.31 23.36
N GLY A 229 -7.60 -12.45 23.87
CA GLY A 229 -8.48 -13.57 24.22
C GLY A 229 -9.20 -14.19 23.02
N PRO A 230 -10.19 -15.08 23.25
CA PRO A 230 -10.94 -15.72 22.18
C PRO A 230 -11.81 -14.70 21.42
N PHE A 231 -11.80 -14.78 20.08
CA PHE A 231 -12.67 -13.94 19.24
C PHE A 231 -14.15 -14.31 19.50
N PRO A 232 -15.03 -13.36 19.92
CA PRO A 232 -16.42 -13.67 20.22
C PRO A 232 -17.15 -14.31 19.04
N ARG A 233 -17.90 -15.38 19.30
CA ARG A 233 -18.58 -16.16 18.24
C ARG A 233 -19.50 -15.31 17.36
N ALA A 234 -20.29 -14.43 17.97
CA ALA A 234 -21.18 -13.53 17.24
C ALA A 234 -20.42 -12.58 16.28
N GLU A 235 -19.28 -12.04 16.72
CA GLU A 235 -18.43 -11.20 15.87
C GLU A 235 -17.77 -12.01 14.74
N ARG A 236 -17.32 -13.24 15.03
CA ARG A 236 -16.77 -14.16 14.03
C ARG A 236 -17.80 -14.51 12.96
N ASP A 237 -19.04 -14.79 13.34
CA ASP A 237 -20.12 -15.10 12.41
C ASP A 237 -20.51 -13.86 11.58
N ARG A 238 -20.51 -12.67 12.19
CA ARG A 238 -20.67 -11.40 11.47
C ARG A 238 -19.56 -11.18 10.45
N LEU A 239 -18.29 -11.37 10.80
CA LEU A 239 -17.15 -11.27 9.88
C LEU A 239 -17.34 -12.18 8.67
N ARG A 240 -17.66 -13.47 8.91
CA ARG A 240 -17.90 -14.44 7.83
C ARG A 240 -19.07 -14.03 6.94
N THR A 241 -20.14 -13.52 7.52
CA THR A 241 -21.31 -13.05 6.77
C THR A 241 -20.96 -11.89 5.84
N LEU A 242 -20.20 -10.91 6.32
CA LEU A 242 -19.75 -9.77 5.52
C LEU A 242 -18.83 -10.20 4.37
N VAL A 243 -17.88 -11.10 4.64
CA VAL A 243 -16.96 -11.61 3.61
C VAL A 243 -17.73 -12.40 2.55
N LEU A 244 -18.63 -13.29 2.97
CA LEU A 244 -19.46 -14.08 2.04
C LEU A 244 -20.37 -13.18 1.18
N ALA A 245 -20.95 -12.12 1.76
CA ALA A 245 -21.76 -11.16 1.01
C ALA A 245 -20.93 -10.44 -0.06
N ALA A 246 -19.77 -9.90 0.30
CA ALA A 246 -18.87 -9.24 -0.66
C ALA A 246 -18.44 -10.18 -1.79
N HIS A 247 -18.04 -11.41 -1.45
CA HIS A 247 -17.58 -12.39 -2.43
C HIS A 247 -18.70 -12.88 -3.36
N ARG A 248 -19.94 -13.04 -2.86
CA ARG A 248 -21.12 -13.35 -3.70
C ARG A 248 -21.41 -12.28 -4.74
N GLU A 249 -21.11 -11.02 -4.42
CA GLU A 249 -21.24 -9.88 -5.34
C GLU A 249 -20.02 -9.72 -6.26
N GLY A 250 -19.01 -10.59 -6.16
CA GLY A 250 -17.78 -10.51 -6.94
C GLY A 250 -16.85 -9.37 -6.50
N ARG A 251 -17.04 -8.84 -5.28
CA ARG A 251 -16.23 -7.78 -4.69
C ARG A 251 -15.23 -8.36 -3.70
N ARG A 252 -14.11 -7.66 -3.54
CA ARG A 252 -13.13 -7.94 -2.48
C ARG A 252 -13.50 -7.17 -1.22
N ILE A 253 -13.02 -7.61 -0.07
CA ILE A 253 -13.22 -6.90 1.20
C ILE A 253 -11.91 -6.72 1.97
N ARG A 254 -11.74 -5.56 2.63
CA ARG A 254 -10.65 -5.28 3.57
C ARG A 254 -11.17 -4.57 4.81
N PHE A 255 -10.38 -4.64 5.88
CA PHE A 255 -10.60 -3.88 7.10
C PHE A 255 -9.36 -3.02 7.41
N TRP A 256 -9.59 -1.75 7.74
CA TRP A 256 -8.57 -0.81 8.24
C TRP A 256 -8.83 -0.48 9.71
N ALA A 257 -7.94 0.27 10.36
CA ALA A 257 -7.96 0.49 11.81
C ALA A 257 -7.91 -0.83 12.63
N THR A 258 -7.25 -1.85 12.11
CA THR A 258 -6.91 -3.06 12.89
C THR A 258 -5.74 -2.76 13.82
N PRO A 259 -5.55 -3.50 14.94
CA PRO A 259 -4.32 -3.42 15.73
C PRO A 259 -3.09 -3.63 14.84
N ASP A 260 -2.20 -2.64 14.77
CA ASP A 260 -1.03 -2.69 13.88
C ASP A 260 0.31 -2.70 14.62
N LEU A 261 0.32 -2.43 15.92
CA LEU A 261 1.52 -2.58 16.74
C LEU A 261 1.98 -4.05 16.77
N PRO A 262 3.29 -4.33 16.66
CA PRO A 262 3.83 -5.68 16.78
C PRO A 262 3.44 -6.35 18.10
N GLY A 263 2.65 -7.43 18.00
CA GLY A 263 2.15 -8.13 19.18
C GLY A 263 1.33 -9.37 18.85
N PRO A 264 0.97 -10.18 19.86
CA PRO A 264 0.06 -11.31 19.70
C PRO A 264 -1.33 -10.88 19.21
N GLU A 265 -1.83 -9.73 19.65
CA GLU A 265 -3.14 -9.19 19.29
C GLU A 265 -3.26 -8.94 17.78
N ARG A 266 -2.28 -8.22 17.20
CA ARG A 266 -2.19 -8.00 15.76
C ARG A 266 -2.16 -9.31 14.99
N LYS A 267 -1.32 -10.26 15.42
CA LYS A 267 -1.22 -11.59 14.78
C LYS A 267 -2.53 -12.38 14.88
N ALA A 268 -3.27 -12.23 15.97
CA ALA A 268 -4.57 -12.86 16.16
C ALA A 268 -5.61 -12.27 15.18
N VAL A 269 -5.69 -10.94 15.07
CA VAL A 269 -6.57 -10.26 14.11
C VAL A 269 -6.22 -10.65 12.66
N TRP A 270 -4.94 -10.59 12.26
CA TRP A 270 -4.53 -11.04 10.93
C TRP A 270 -4.89 -12.50 10.67
N SER A 271 -4.82 -13.38 11.68
CA SER A 271 -5.16 -14.80 11.53
C SER A 271 -6.66 -14.99 11.30
N GLU A 272 -7.51 -14.27 12.05
CA GLU A 272 -8.97 -14.34 11.90
C GLU A 272 -9.43 -13.74 10.57
N LEU A 273 -8.87 -12.60 10.16
CA LEU A 273 -9.15 -11.99 8.86
C LEU A 273 -8.77 -12.93 7.71
N LEU A 274 -7.57 -13.53 7.77
CA LEU A 274 -7.12 -14.48 6.75
C LEU A 274 -7.97 -15.75 6.72
N ALA A 275 -8.34 -16.29 7.89
CA ALA A 275 -9.19 -17.47 8.01
C ALA A 275 -10.63 -17.22 7.51
N ALA A 276 -11.13 -15.99 7.67
CA ALA A 276 -12.43 -15.59 7.14
C ALA A 276 -12.41 -15.33 5.62
N GLY A 277 -11.24 -15.25 4.99
CA GLY A 277 -11.10 -15.01 3.56
C GLY A 277 -11.00 -13.54 3.16
N VAL A 278 -10.67 -12.63 4.10
CA VAL A 278 -10.48 -11.21 3.80
C VAL A 278 -9.36 -11.03 2.77
N ASP A 279 -9.62 -10.21 1.76
CA ASP A 279 -8.77 -10.14 0.57
C ASP A 279 -7.45 -9.44 0.85
N HIS A 280 -7.46 -8.36 1.64
CA HIS A 280 -6.27 -7.59 2.00
C HIS A 280 -6.19 -7.32 3.50
N LEU A 281 -5.03 -7.63 4.08
CA LEU A 281 -4.62 -7.30 5.43
C LEU A 281 -3.85 -5.98 5.40
N ASN A 282 -4.36 -5.01 6.16
CA ASN A 282 -3.78 -3.68 6.30
C ASN A 282 -2.59 -3.70 7.27
N THR A 283 -1.48 -3.04 6.94
CA THR A 283 -0.39 -2.79 7.89
C THR A 283 0.52 -1.65 7.44
N ASP A 284 1.14 -0.97 8.41
CA ASP A 284 2.31 -0.11 8.20
C ASP A 284 3.63 -0.90 8.40
N ASP A 285 3.59 -2.10 9.02
CA ASP A 285 4.77 -2.97 9.25
C ASP A 285 4.96 -3.99 8.11
N LEU A 286 5.54 -3.53 7.00
CA LEU A 286 5.76 -4.34 5.79
C LEU A 286 6.47 -5.66 6.08
N ALA A 287 7.58 -5.60 6.82
CA ALA A 287 8.39 -6.77 7.16
C ALA A 287 7.66 -7.72 8.10
N GLY A 288 6.85 -7.19 9.03
CA GLY A 288 6.03 -7.97 9.95
C GLY A 288 4.98 -8.80 9.23
N LEU A 289 4.23 -8.19 8.32
CA LEU A 289 3.21 -8.90 7.55
C LEU A 289 3.82 -9.89 6.55
N GLU A 290 4.96 -9.56 5.94
CA GLU A 290 5.70 -10.51 5.12
C GLU A 290 6.05 -11.78 5.91
N ARG A 291 6.72 -11.64 7.06
CA ARG A 291 7.08 -12.79 7.92
C ARG A 291 5.84 -13.61 8.29
N PHE A 292 4.77 -12.93 8.67
CA PHE A 292 3.51 -13.56 9.05
C PHE A 292 2.88 -14.40 7.94
N LEU A 293 2.81 -13.87 6.72
CA LEU A 293 2.21 -14.56 5.57
C LEU A 293 3.11 -15.68 5.05
N ARG A 294 4.43 -15.46 4.97
CA ARG A 294 5.37 -16.47 4.49
C ARG A 294 5.44 -17.70 5.39
N ALA A 295 5.39 -17.50 6.71
CA ALA A 295 5.35 -18.60 7.68
C ALA A 295 4.15 -19.54 7.48
N ARG A 296 3.02 -19.04 6.97
CA ARG A 296 1.79 -19.82 6.71
C ARG A 296 1.78 -20.51 5.35
N THR A 297 2.47 -19.94 4.36
CA THR A 297 2.64 -20.60 3.05
C THR A 297 3.66 -21.74 3.06
N GLY A 298 4.48 -21.85 4.12
CA GLY A 298 5.44 -22.93 4.33
C GLY A 298 4.85 -24.22 4.90
N VAL A 299 3.57 -24.23 5.27
CA VAL A 299 2.85 -25.46 5.66
C VAL A 299 2.21 -26.03 4.39
N ALA A 300 2.84 -27.06 3.82
CA ALA A 300 2.25 -27.87 2.76
C ALA A 300 0.90 -28.47 3.22
N PRO A 301 -0.06 -28.72 2.32
CA PRO A 301 -1.22 -29.51 2.70
C PRO A 301 -0.72 -30.90 3.13
N THR A 302 -1.01 -31.28 4.36
CA THR A 302 -0.84 -32.67 4.82
C THR A 302 -1.64 -33.57 3.87
N PRO A 303 -1.08 -34.70 3.41
CA PRO A 303 -1.77 -35.64 2.53
C PRO A 303 -3.07 -36.17 3.13
#